data_AF-A0A0L6CR42-F1
#
_entry.id   AF-A0A0L6CR42-F1
#
_cell.length_a   1.000
_cell.length_b   1.000
_cell.length_c   1.000
_cell.angle_alpha   90.00
_cell.angle_beta   90.00
_cell.angle_gamma   90.00
#
_symmetry.space_group_name_H-M   'P 1'
#
loop_
_entity.id
_entity.type
_entity.pdbx_description
1 polymer ?
#
loop_
_entity_poly.entity_id
_entity_poly.type
_entity_poly.pdbx_seq_one_letter_code
_entity_poly.pdbx_strand_id
1 'polypeptide(L)'
;MTRSVQRYATTAAIAKKAGFDGVQIHAAHGYLVSQFLSPITNQRKDDWGGSLENRAKFLRKVYAATRAVVGKDFPVAVKLNSADFQKGGFSIEDSCQVARWLEDDGIDLIELSGGTYEQMSFVNGTEEQQRDSTIKREAYFLEYAREVRHAVSVPLMVTGGFRSVAAMERAIVDDGIDMIGLARPLCVQPDAVAGILDGLVEKIGIEEDGLVIGRGRFGVNARNWFINLVNTVSRVEYYAWQMNRMSRGLMPQTDARNNAVGYFLWYLNRTTFLGLRRKFARKS
;
A
#
# COMPACT_ATOMS: atom_id res chain seq x y z
N MET A 1 14.45 -18.53 10.40
CA MET A 1 13.20 -17.75 10.59
C MET A 1 13.13 -17.04 11.94
N THR A 2 13.53 -17.68 13.05
CA THR A 2 13.48 -17.11 14.42
C THR A 2 14.12 -15.72 14.57
N ARG A 3 15.30 -15.49 13.97
CA ARG A 3 15.96 -14.18 14.02
C ARG A 3 15.13 -13.05 13.40
N SER A 4 14.46 -13.30 12.27
CA SER A 4 13.62 -12.30 11.61
C SER A 4 12.37 -12.01 12.44
N VAL A 5 11.71 -13.04 12.96
CA VAL A 5 10.56 -12.90 13.88
C VAL A 5 10.94 -12.03 15.07
N GLN A 6 12.08 -12.31 15.70
CA GLN A 6 12.55 -11.53 16.86
C GLN A 6 12.81 -10.05 16.51
N ARG A 7 13.28 -9.76 15.29
CA ARG A 7 13.49 -8.38 14.84
C ARG A 7 12.18 -7.60 14.73
N TYR A 8 11.08 -8.21 14.28
CA TYR A 8 9.77 -7.55 14.30
C TYR A 8 9.33 -7.21 15.73
N ALA A 9 9.43 -8.18 16.65
CA ALA A 9 9.09 -7.96 18.05
C ALA A 9 9.96 -6.85 18.68
N THR A 10 11.28 -6.88 18.48
CA THR A 10 12.18 -5.82 18.96
C THR A 10 11.80 -4.45 18.40
N THR A 11 11.48 -4.35 17.11
CA THR A 11 11.03 -3.09 16.50
C THR A 11 9.72 -2.59 17.14
N ALA A 12 8.76 -3.47 17.38
CA ALA A 12 7.50 -3.09 18.00
C ALA A 12 7.67 -2.61 19.46
N ALA A 13 8.53 -3.28 20.23
CA ALA A 13 8.87 -2.84 21.58
C ALA A 13 9.55 -1.46 21.58
N ILE A 14 10.42 -1.19 20.59
CA ILE A 14 11.04 0.12 20.40
C ILE A 14 9.99 1.17 20.02
N ALA A 15 9.07 0.87 19.12
CA ALA A 15 7.99 1.77 18.73
C ALA A 15 7.11 2.14 19.93
N LYS A 16 6.69 1.16 20.73
CA LYS A 16 5.96 1.40 21.98
C LYS A 16 6.75 2.28 22.94
N LYS A 17 8.05 1.99 23.15
CA LYS A 17 8.93 2.81 24.01
C LYS A 17 9.10 4.24 23.50
N ALA A 18 9.05 4.44 22.18
CA ALA A 18 9.14 5.76 21.55
C ALA A 18 7.83 6.56 21.61
N GLY A 19 6.74 5.98 22.12
CA GLY A 19 5.46 6.67 22.30
C GLY A 19 4.51 6.58 21.09
N PHE A 20 4.73 5.65 20.16
CA PHE A 20 3.70 5.32 19.17
C PHE A 20 2.50 4.66 19.86
N ASP A 21 1.29 4.89 19.36
CA ASP A 21 0.07 4.28 19.93
C ASP A 21 -0.14 2.82 19.50
N GLY A 22 0.46 2.40 18.39
CA GLY A 22 0.29 1.07 17.83
C GLY A 22 1.36 0.74 16.79
N VAL A 23 1.29 -0.48 16.24
CA VAL A 23 2.13 -0.92 15.11
C VAL A 23 1.30 -1.66 14.07
N GLN A 24 1.74 -1.60 12.82
CA GLN A 24 1.17 -2.39 11.73
C GLN A 24 2.23 -3.29 11.11
N ILE A 25 1.96 -4.59 11.04
CA ILE A 25 2.80 -5.58 10.36
C ILE A 25 2.47 -5.53 8.86
N HIS A 26 3.48 -5.27 8.04
CA HIS A 26 3.28 -5.21 6.60
C HIS A 26 3.35 -6.60 5.96
N ALA A 27 2.19 -7.17 5.60
CA ALA A 27 2.00 -8.47 4.97
C ALA A 27 1.47 -8.39 3.53
N ALA A 28 1.82 -7.32 2.83
CA ALA A 28 1.29 -6.98 1.52
C ALA A 28 2.41 -6.53 0.55
N HIS A 29 2.03 -6.24 -0.69
CA HIS A 29 2.86 -5.62 -1.72
C HIS A 29 4.14 -6.38 -2.10
N GLY A 30 4.19 -7.72 -1.96
CA GLY A 30 5.37 -8.50 -2.35
C GLY A 30 6.59 -8.30 -1.45
N TYR A 31 6.44 -7.66 -0.29
CA TYR A 31 7.49 -7.66 0.74
C TYR A 31 7.58 -9.01 1.44
N LEU A 32 8.59 -9.16 2.31
CA LEU A 32 8.95 -10.43 2.92
C LEU A 32 7.76 -11.29 3.39
N VAL A 33 6.84 -10.75 4.18
CA VAL A 33 5.71 -11.53 4.70
C VAL A 33 4.75 -11.93 3.57
N SER A 34 4.47 -11.02 2.63
CA SER A 34 3.71 -11.32 1.41
C SER A 34 4.37 -12.41 0.57
N GLN A 35 5.71 -12.46 0.53
CA GLN A 35 6.44 -13.51 -0.19
C GLN A 35 6.30 -14.89 0.45
N PHE A 36 6.11 -14.98 1.77
CA PHE A 36 5.78 -16.24 2.43
C PHE A 36 4.36 -16.69 2.11
N LEU A 37 3.43 -15.74 2.09
CA LEU A 37 2.03 -16.00 1.80
C LEU A 37 1.82 -16.40 0.35
N SER A 38 2.52 -15.83 -0.63
CA SER A 38 2.28 -16.18 -2.03
C SER A 38 2.85 -17.56 -2.38
N PRO A 39 2.04 -18.48 -2.95
CA PRO A 39 2.54 -19.74 -3.48
C PRO A 39 3.40 -19.55 -4.75
N ILE A 40 3.43 -18.36 -5.36
CA ILE A 40 4.29 -18.07 -6.51
C ILE A 40 5.73 -17.86 -6.04
N THR A 41 5.92 -17.03 -5.02
CA THR A 41 7.26 -16.71 -4.48
C THR A 41 7.73 -17.74 -3.46
N ASN A 42 6.82 -18.43 -2.76
CA ASN A 42 7.16 -19.44 -1.76
C ASN A 42 7.04 -20.87 -2.30
N GLN A 43 8.09 -21.32 -2.99
CA GLN A 43 8.21 -22.70 -3.49
C GLN A 43 8.91 -23.64 -2.50
N ARG A 44 8.95 -23.28 -1.21
CA ARG A 44 9.62 -24.10 -0.19
C ARG A 44 8.88 -25.41 0.04
N LYS A 45 9.64 -26.46 0.36
CA LYS A 45 9.12 -27.80 0.69
C LYS A 45 9.24 -28.15 2.18
N ASP A 46 9.69 -27.20 2.98
CA ASP A 46 9.77 -27.35 4.42
C ASP A 46 8.52 -26.76 5.10
N ASP A 47 8.54 -26.73 6.43
CA ASP A 47 7.42 -26.27 7.26
C ASP A 47 7.05 -24.80 7.10
N TRP A 48 7.66 -24.07 6.17
CA TRP A 48 7.35 -22.67 5.86
C TRP A 48 6.78 -22.47 4.45
N GLY A 49 6.54 -23.54 3.69
CA GLY A 49 5.93 -23.49 2.35
C GLY A 49 5.00 -24.67 2.07
N GLY A 50 4.48 -24.73 0.85
CA GLY A 50 3.45 -25.69 0.46
C GLY A 50 2.06 -25.23 0.88
N SER A 51 1.49 -25.87 1.91
CA SER A 51 0.12 -25.56 2.36
C SER A 51 -0.03 -24.11 2.83
N LEU A 52 -1.26 -23.60 2.83
CA LEU A 52 -1.55 -22.24 3.29
C LEU A 52 -1.14 -22.07 4.77
N GLU A 53 -1.35 -23.07 5.61
CA GLU A 53 -0.97 -23.07 7.03
C GLU A 53 0.55 -22.87 7.19
N ASN A 54 1.35 -23.57 6.39
CA ASN A 54 2.81 -23.44 6.42
C ASN A 54 3.27 -22.09 5.87
N ARG A 55 2.65 -21.60 4.79
CA ARG A 55 2.91 -20.26 4.23
C ARG A 55 2.57 -19.14 5.22
N ALA A 56 1.42 -19.23 5.90
CA ALA A 56 0.95 -18.26 6.89
C ALA A 56 1.70 -18.32 8.23
N LYS A 57 2.41 -19.43 8.50
CA LYS A 57 3.17 -19.66 9.75
C LYS A 57 4.13 -18.52 10.09
N PHE A 58 4.77 -17.92 9.08
CA PHE A 58 5.68 -16.80 9.31
C PHE A 58 4.95 -15.55 9.83
N LEU A 59 3.85 -15.14 9.18
CA LEU A 59 3.02 -14.01 9.61
C LEU A 59 2.48 -14.23 11.03
N ARG A 60 1.88 -15.39 11.30
CA ARG A 60 1.32 -15.71 12.63
C ARG A 60 2.39 -15.70 13.72
N LYS A 61 3.61 -16.20 13.44
CA LYS A 61 4.73 -16.10 14.39
C LYS A 61 5.24 -14.67 14.60
N VAL A 62 5.25 -13.83 13.55
CA VAL A 62 5.59 -12.40 13.68
C VAL A 62 4.56 -11.68 14.55
N TYR A 63 3.27 -11.92 14.30
CA TYR A 63 2.19 -11.36 15.11
C TYR A 63 2.30 -11.81 16.58
N ALA A 64 2.39 -13.11 16.84
CA ALA A 64 2.49 -13.65 18.21
C ALA A 64 3.68 -13.07 18.98
N ALA A 65 4.86 -12.99 18.34
CA ALA A 65 6.04 -12.40 18.98
C ALA A 65 5.90 -10.90 19.22
N THR A 66 5.22 -10.18 18.31
CA THR A 66 4.91 -8.75 18.47
C THR A 66 3.95 -8.54 19.63
N ARG A 67 2.82 -9.26 19.66
CA ARG A 67 1.83 -9.21 20.74
C ARG A 67 2.46 -9.49 22.10
N ALA A 68 3.33 -10.50 22.19
CA ALA A 68 3.99 -10.88 23.44
C ALA A 68 4.82 -9.75 24.07
N VAL A 69 5.43 -8.87 23.26
CA VAL A 69 6.29 -7.79 23.78
C VAL A 69 5.56 -6.46 23.96
N VAL A 70 4.48 -6.22 23.22
CA VAL A 70 3.71 -4.96 23.34
C VAL A 70 2.51 -5.07 24.29
N GLY A 71 2.04 -6.28 24.60
CA GLY A 71 0.88 -6.51 25.46
C GLY A 71 -0.45 -6.30 24.74
N LYS A 72 -1.55 -6.51 25.46
CA LYS A 72 -2.92 -6.43 24.92
C LYS A 72 -3.42 -5.00 24.70
N ASP A 73 -2.97 -4.05 25.50
CA ASP A 73 -3.46 -2.66 25.47
C ASP A 73 -2.74 -1.79 24.42
N PHE A 74 -2.03 -2.42 23.49
CA PHE A 74 -1.26 -1.77 22.43
C PHE A 74 -1.71 -2.32 21.07
N PRO A 75 -2.43 -1.53 20.26
CA PRO A 75 -2.91 -1.96 18.96
C PRO A 75 -1.83 -2.54 18.04
N VAL A 76 -2.11 -3.73 17.51
CA VAL A 76 -1.34 -4.42 16.48
C VAL A 76 -2.26 -4.68 15.30
N ALA A 77 -1.93 -4.07 14.16
CA ALA A 77 -2.61 -4.23 12.90
C ALA A 77 -1.80 -5.10 11.93
N VAL A 78 -2.46 -5.68 10.93
CA VAL A 78 -1.80 -6.31 9.78
C VAL A 78 -2.32 -5.69 8.49
N LYS A 79 -1.42 -5.27 7.60
CA LYS A 79 -1.78 -4.91 6.22
C LYS A 79 -1.64 -6.14 5.32
N LEU A 80 -2.75 -6.69 4.85
CA LEU A 80 -2.83 -7.94 4.10
C LEU A 80 -3.11 -7.65 2.61
N ASN A 81 -2.49 -8.43 1.72
CA ASN A 81 -2.79 -8.39 0.30
C ASN A 81 -4.20 -8.96 0.03
N SER A 82 -4.94 -8.31 -0.86
CA SER A 82 -6.23 -8.84 -1.30
C SER A 82 -6.09 -10.11 -2.15
N ALA A 83 -5.27 -10.04 -3.19
CA ALA A 83 -4.86 -11.16 -4.03
C ALA A 83 -3.58 -10.76 -4.79
N ASP A 84 -2.83 -11.73 -5.32
CA ASP A 84 -1.64 -11.44 -6.11
C ASP A 84 -1.94 -11.11 -7.59
N PHE A 85 -3.19 -11.27 -8.03
CA PHE A 85 -3.65 -11.05 -9.41
C PHE A 85 -2.85 -11.82 -10.47
N GLN A 86 -2.33 -12.97 -10.07
CA GLN A 86 -1.59 -13.89 -10.92
C GLN A 86 -2.21 -15.27 -10.80
N LYS A 87 -2.35 -15.96 -11.93
CA LYS A 87 -2.88 -17.32 -11.95
C LYS A 87 -2.04 -18.20 -11.03
N GLY A 88 -2.67 -18.78 -10.01
CA GLY A 88 -2.01 -19.62 -9.02
C GLY A 88 -1.26 -18.86 -7.91
N GLY A 89 -1.52 -17.56 -7.73
CA GLY A 89 -0.99 -16.74 -6.62
C GLY A 89 -1.86 -16.78 -5.36
N PHE A 90 -1.57 -15.90 -4.40
CA PHE A 90 -2.38 -15.71 -3.19
C PHE A 90 -3.79 -15.30 -3.59
N SER A 91 -4.78 -16.13 -3.27
CA SER A 91 -6.18 -15.95 -3.67
C SER A 91 -7.00 -15.23 -2.61
N ILE A 92 -8.25 -14.89 -2.96
CA ILE A 92 -9.19 -14.29 -2.01
C ILE A 92 -9.55 -15.27 -0.90
N GLU A 93 -9.71 -16.56 -1.21
CA GLU A 93 -10.00 -17.61 -0.23
C GLU A 93 -8.84 -17.79 0.74
N ASP A 94 -7.60 -17.80 0.22
CA ASP A 94 -6.38 -17.81 1.04
C ASP A 94 -6.37 -16.60 1.99
N SER A 95 -6.71 -15.41 1.49
CA SER A 95 -6.72 -14.20 2.28
C SER A 95 -7.82 -14.19 3.36
N CYS A 96 -9.04 -14.62 3.03
CA CYS A 96 -10.13 -14.78 4.01
C CYS A 96 -9.74 -15.78 5.10
N GLN A 97 -9.07 -16.88 4.75
CA GLN A 97 -8.61 -17.86 5.73
C GLN A 97 -7.49 -17.32 6.62
N VAL A 98 -6.54 -16.56 6.05
CA VAL A 98 -5.48 -15.88 6.83
C VAL A 98 -6.08 -14.83 7.75
N ALA A 99 -7.08 -14.06 7.29
CA ALA A 99 -7.79 -13.09 8.11
C ALA A 99 -8.48 -13.76 9.31
N ARG A 100 -9.17 -14.89 9.10
CA ARG A 100 -9.76 -15.70 10.19
C ARG A 100 -8.72 -16.12 11.22
N TRP A 101 -7.58 -16.66 10.79
CA TRP A 101 -6.53 -17.05 11.72
C TRP A 101 -5.91 -15.88 12.49
N LEU A 102 -5.82 -14.69 11.88
CA LEU A 102 -5.36 -13.49 12.58
C LEU A 102 -6.38 -13.01 13.61
N GLU A 103 -7.67 -13.09 13.29
CA GLU A 103 -8.75 -12.82 14.25
C GLU A 103 -8.73 -13.82 15.42
N ASP A 104 -8.59 -15.12 15.16
CA ASP A 104 -8.44 -16.15 16.19
C ASP A 104 -7.21 -15.88 17.09
N ASP A 105 -6.15 -15.32 16.51
CA ASP A 105 -4.92 -14.92 17.24
C ASP A 105 -5.10 -13.59 18.01
N GLY A 106 -6.20 -12.86 17.81
CA GLY A 106 -6.54 -11.61 18.51
C GLY A 106 -5.93 -10.34 17.90
N ILE A 107 -5.78 -10.28 16.58
CA ILE A 107 -5.37 -9.05 15.86
C ILE A 107 -6.39 -7.92 16.14
N ASP A 108 -5.94 -6.66 16.20
CA ASP A 108 -6.84 -5.54 16.52
C ASP A 108 -7.45 -4.87 15.28
N LEU A 109 -6.77 -4.98 14.13
CA LEU A 109 -7.17 -4.35 12.88
C LEU A 109 -6.55 -5.10 11.69
N ILE A 110 -7.36 -5.39 10.69
CA ILE A 110 -6.88 -5.86 9.39
C ILE A 110 -7.04 -4.72 8.39
N GLU A 111 -5.94 -4.30 7.78
CA GLU A 111 -5.97 -3.37 6.65
C GLU A 111 -5.84 -4.14 5.34
N LEU A 112 -6.83 -3.99 4.47
CA LEU A 112 -6.82 -4.54 3.14
C LEU A 112 -6.15 -3.58 2.17
N SER A 113 -5.22 -4.13 1.40
CA SER A 113 -4.57 -3.43 0.31
C SER A 113 -4.57 -4.33 -0.91
N GLY A 114 -4.81 -3.78 -2.09
CA GLY A 114 -4.53 -4.50 -3.33
C GLY A 114 -3.54 -3.74 -4.20
N GLY A 115 -2.71 -4.53 -4.88
CA GLY A 115 -1.56 -4.07 -5.64
C GLY A 115 -0.31 -4.83 -5.20
N THR A 116 -0.01 -5.94 -5.85
CA THR A 116 1.31 -6.56 -5.76
C THR A 116 2.33 -5.64 -6.43
N TYR A 117 3.37 -5.22 -5.70
CA TYR A 117 4.54 -4.54 -6.27
C TYR A 117 5.28 -5.42 -7.31
N GLU A 118 4.95 -6.71 -7.33
CA GLU A 118 5.44 -7.73 -8.27
C GLU A 118 4.71 -7.73 -9.61
N GLN A 119 3.67 -6.91 -9.78
CA GLN A 119 3.16 -6.58 -11.10
C GLN A 119 4.07 -5.53 -11.77
N MET A 120 5.14 -6.03 -12.41
CA MET A 120 5.77 -5.39 -13.58
C MET A 120 4.80 -5.27 -14.79
N SER A 121 3.48 -5.40 -14.60
CA SER A 121 2.46 -4.97 -15.57
C SER A 121 2.32 -3.45 -15.68
N PHE A 122 3.09 -2.67 -14.91
CA PHE A 122 3.43 -1.30 -15.34
C PHE A 122 4.29 -1.28 -16.60
N VAL A 123 4.97 -2.37 -16.98
CA VAL A 123 5.89 -2.42 -18.12
C VAL A 123 5.32 -3.28 -19.27
N ASN A 124 4.56 -4.33 -18.97
CA ASN A 124 3.94 -5.19 -19.98
C ASN A 124 2.41 -5.14 -19.86
N GLY A 125 1.78 -4.42 -20.79
CA GLY A 125 0.34 -4.30 -20.88
C GLY A 125 -0.33 -5.66 -21.12
N THR A 126 -1.36 -5.94 -20.32
CA THR A 126 -2.45 -6.83 -20.69
C THR A 126 -3.67 -5.98 -21.05
N GLU A 127 -4.36 -6.40 -22.10
CA GLU A 127 -5.34 -5.61 -22.87
C GLU A 127 -6.74 -5.50 -22.25
N GLU A 128 -6.89 -5.67 -20.94
CA GLU A 128 -8.19 -5.47 -20.31
C GLU A 128 -8.36 -4.03 -19.83
N GLN A 129 -9.05 -3.26 -20.67
CA GLN A 129 -10.20 -2.42 -20.29
C GLN A 129 -10.04 -1.65 -18.96
N GLN A 130 -9.99 -0.32 -18.87
CA GLN A 130 -10.92 0.66 -19.46
C GLN A 130 -10.62 2.02 -18.81
N ARG A 131 -11.10 3.10 -19.46
CA ARG A 131 -10.90 4.51 -19.09
C ARG A 131 -11.64 5.00 -17.83
N ASP A 132 -12.11 4.15 -16.91
CA ASP A 132 -12.84 4.57 -15.68
C ASP A 132 -12.04 4.28 -14.40
N SER A 133 -10.82 4.81 -14.32
CA SER A 133 -9.71 4.26 -13.52
C SER A 133 -9.74 4.48 -12.00
N THR A 134 -10.73 5.19 -11.45
CA THR A 134 -10.83 5.43 -10.00
C THR A 134 -12.05 4.72 -9.43
N ILE A 135 -13.25 4.97 -9.97
CA ILE A 135 -14.50 4.34 -9.53
C ILE A 135 -14.42 2.82 -9.64
N LYS A 136 -13.89 2.26 -10.75
CA LYS A 136 -13.73 0.81 -10.89
C LYS A 136 -12.72 0.22 -9.91
N ARG A 137 -11.66 0.96 -9.56
CA ARG A 137 -10.68 0.50 -8.56
C ARG A 137 -11.24 0.57 -7.15
N GLU A 138 -11.94 1.64 -6.81
CA GLU A 138 -12.67 1.77 -5.55
C GLU A 138 -13.69 0.63 -5.42
N ALA A 139 -14.51 0.40 -6.45
CA ALA A 139 -15.49 -0.69 -6.47
C ALA A 139 -14.85 -2.08 -6.31
N TYR A 140 -13.69 -2.32 -6.94
CA TYR A 140 -12.98 -3.59 -6.82
C TYR A 140 -12.46 -3.84 -5.40
N PHE A 141 -11.83 -2.85 -4.76
CA PHE A 141 -11.35 -3.01 -3.38
C PHE A 141 -12.51 -3.23 -2.41
N LEU A 142 -13.66 -2.60 -2.66
CA LEU A 142 -14.87 -2.77 -1.86
C LEU A 142 -15.49 -4.15 -2.04
N GLU A 143 -15.57 -4.69 -3.26
CA GLU A 143 -16.04 -6.07 -3.49
C GLU A 143 -15.20 -7.08 -2.72
N TYR A 144 -13.87 -6.95 -2.81
CA TYR A 144 -12.95 -7.78 -2.04
C TYR A 144 -13.15 -7.61 -0.52
N ALA A 145 -13.30 -6.38 -0.06
CA ALA A 145 -13.44 -6.10 1.36
C ALA A 145 -14.75 -6.67 1.93
N ARG A 146 -15.84 -6.72 1.14
CA ARG A 146 -17.09 -7.41 1.51
C ARG A 146 -16.86 -8.90 1.76
N GLU A 147 -16.12 -9.57 0.90
CA GLU A 147 -15.80 -11.01 1.07
C GLU A 147 -15.01 -11.28 2.36
N VAL A 148 -14.01 -10.44 2.66
CA VAL A 148 -13.27 -10.55 3.93
C VAL A 148 -14.15 -10.19 5.12
N ARG A 149 -15.01 -9.17 4.99
CA ARG A 149 -15.97 -8.79 6.04
C ARG A 149 -16.91 -9.94 6.39
N HIS A 150 -17.32 -10.76 5.41
CA HIS A 150 -18.10 -11.97 5.69
C HIS A 150 -17.32 -13.05 6.43
N ALA A 151 -15.98 -13.02 6.39
CA ALA A 151 -15.12 -14.01 7.02
C ALA A 151 -14.71 -13.66 8.45
N VAL A 152 -14.69 -12.37 8.83
CA VAL A 152 -14.20 -11.90 10.14
C VAL A 152 -15.10 -10.84 10.76
N SER A 153 -14.99 -10.60 12.07
CA SER A 153 -15.67 -9.53 12.83
C SER A 153 -14.72 -8.42 13.34
N VAL A 154 -13.40 -8.66 13.31
CA VAL A 154 -12.36 -7.69 13.65
C VAL A 154 -12.49 -6.41 12.81
N PRO A 155 -12.13 -5.22 13.35
CA PRO A 155 -12.10 -3.99 12.56
C PRO A 155 -11.36 -4.15 11.24
N LEU A 156 -11.97 -3.65 10.17
CA LEU A 156 -11.49 -3.75 8.80
C LEU A 156 -11.22 -2.36 8.23
N MET A 157 -9.99 -2.14 7.79
CA MET A 157 -9.57 -0.92 7.11
C MET A 157 -9.38 -1.19 5.62
N VAL A 158 -9.80 -0.27 4.75
CA VAL A 158 -9.52 -0.35 3.31
C VAL A 158 -8.72 0.86 2.87
N THR A 159 -7.60 0.60 2.19
CA THR A 159 -6.75 1.64 1.60
C THR A 159 -6.59 1.40 0.12
N GLY A 160 -7.10 2.32 -0.68
CA GLY A 160 -6.92 2.28 -2.12
C GLY A 160 -7.94 3.11 -2.88
N GLY A 161 -7.49 4.12 -3.60
CA GLY A 161 -8.31 4.78 -4.60
C GLY A 161 -9.22 5.91 -4.08
N PHE A 162 -9.67 5.90 -2.83
CA PHE A 162 -10.64 6.87 -2.30
C PHE A 162 -10.31 8.34 -2.62
N ARG A 163 -11.24 9.03 -3.27
CA ARG A 163 -11.15 10.46 -3.60
C ARG A 163 -12.38 11.29 -3.23
N SER A 164 -13.57 10.71 -3.16
CA SER A 164 -14.80 11.44 -2.79
C SER A 164 -15.29 11.03 -1.41
N VAL A 165 -15.82 11.98 -0.65
CA VAL A 165 -16.44 11.71 0.66
C VAL A 165 -17.60 10.75 0.51
N ALA A 166 -18.46 10.94 -0.49
CA ALA A 166 -19.58 10.04 -0.76
C ALA A 166 -19.14 8.58 -0.96
N ALA A 167 -18.00 8.31 -1.59
CA ALA A 167 -17.49 6.94 -1.72
C ALA A 167 -16.95 6.38 -0.40
N MET A 168 -16.36 7.22 0.44
CA MET A 168 -15.89 6.83 1.78
C MET A 168 -17.06 6.53 2.71
N GLU A 169 -18.08 7.40 2.74
CA GLU A 169 -19.30 7.20 3.51
C GLU A 169 -20.02 5.91 3.09
N ARG A 170 -20.16 5.71 1.78
CA ARG A 170 -20.76 4.49 1.24
C ARG A 170 -20.00 3.24 1.68
N ALA A 171 -18.67 3.28 1.63
CA ALA A 171 -17.85 2.14 2.07
C ALA A 171 -18.08 1.81 3.56
N ILE A 172 -18.26 2.81 4.41
CA ILE A 172 -18.52 2.60 5.84
C ILE A 172 -19.94 2.06 6.06
N VAL A 173 -20.94 2.72 5.48
CA VAL A 173 -22.36 2.45 5.75
C VAL A 173 -22.85 1.18 5.05
N ASP A 174 -22.50 1.00 3.77
CA ASP A 174 -23.05 -0.07 2.93
C ASP A 174 -22.15 -1.32 2.92
N ASP A 175 -20.83 -1.15 3.04
CA ASP A 175 -19.85 -2.21 2.77
C ASP A 175 -19.20 -2.80 4.05
N GLY A 176 -19.59 -2.30 5.23
CA GLY A 176 -19.11 -2.80 6.52
C GLY A 176 -17.64 -2.51 6.79
N ILE A 177 -17.10 -1.43 6.22
CA ILE A 177 -15.72 -0.99 6.43
C ILE A 177 -15.64 -0.09 7.66
N ASP A 178 -14.76 -0.43 8.60
CA ASP A 178 -14.63 0.30 9.87
C ASP A 178 -13.70 1.51 9.75
N MET A 179 -12.76 1.48 8.81
CA MET A 179 -11.78 2.55 8.63
C MET A 179 -11.37 2.76 7.17
N ILE A 180 -11.27 4.03 6.76
CA ILE A 180 -10.78 4.42 5.42
C ILE A 180 -9.34 4.89 5.52
N GLY A 181 -8.45 4.30 4.74
CA GLY A 181 -7.07 4.75 4.63
C GLY A 181 -6.80 5.67 3.45
N LEU A 182 -6.14 6.79 3.74
CA LEU A 182 -5.77 7.82 2.78
C LEU A 182 -4.25 7.98 2.75
N ALA A 183 -3.68 8.03 1.54
CA ALA A 183 -2.23 8.20 1.34
C ALA A 183 -1.93 9.35 0.39
N ARG A 184 -2.00 9.12 -0.93
CA ARG A 184 -1.66 10.11 -1.97
C ARG A 184 -2.36 11.48 -1.81
N PRO A 185 -3.66 11.58 -1.49
CA PRO A 185 -4.30 12.88 -1.28
C PRO A 185 -3.67 13.70 -0.16
N LEU A 186 -3.27 13.05 0.94
CA LEU A 186 -2.69 13.75 2.09
C LEU A 186 -1.27 14.28 1.81
N CYS A 187 -0.62 13.82 0.74
CA CYS A 187 0.64 14.40 0.28
C CYS A 187 0.45 15.81 -0.31
N VAL A 188 -0.75 16.15 -0.80
CA VAL A 188 -1.06 17.44 -1.44
C VAL A 188 -2.06 18.28 -0.65
N GLN A 189 -2.87 17.66 0.21
CA GLN A 189 -3.87 18.29 1.05
C GLN A 189 -3.82 17.68 2.46
N PRO A 190 -2.85 18.06 3.30
CA PRO A 190 -2.64 17.46 4.62
C PRO A 190 -3.78 17.73 5.62
N ASP A 191 -4.53 18.81 5.40
CA ASP A 191 -5.70 19.25 6.17
C ASP A 191 -7.02 18.66 5.64
N ALA A 192 -6.98 17.85 4.58
CA ALA A 192 -8.17 17.29 3.94
C ALA A 192 -9.09 16.54 4.92
N VAL A 193 -8.54 15.81 5.89
CA VAL A 193 -9.34 15.05 6.86
C VAL A 193 -10.17 15.99 7.74
N ALA A 194 -9.59 17.08 8.24
CA ALA A 194 -10.33 18.08 9.01
C ALA A 194 -11.44 18.70 8.16
N GLY A 195 -11.12 19.08 6.91
CA GLY A 195 -12.11 19.60 5.97
C GLY A 195 -13.23 18.61 5.65
N ILE A 196 -12.97 17.30 5.59
CA ILE A 196 -14.02 16.28 5.43
C ILE A 196 -14.93 16.24 6.66
N LEU A 197 -14.34 16.18 7.86
CA LEU A 197 -15.10 16.09 9.11
C LEU A 197 -15.96 17.35 9.38
N ASP A 198 -15.47 18.51 8.96
CA ASP A 198 -16.19 19.79 9.05
C ASP A 198 -17.23 19.98 7.93
N GLY A 199 -17.32 19.05 6.96
CA GLY A 199 -18.23 19.14 5.82
C GLY A 199 -17.82 20.19 4.77
N LEU A 200 -16.56 20.62 4.78
CA LEU A 200 -16.02 21.66 3.89
C LEU A 200 -15.39 21.07 2.60
N VAL A 201 -15.11 19.77 2.58
CA VAL A 201 -14.43 19.09 1.48
C VAL A 201 -15.23 17.87 1.05
N GLU A 202 -15.68 17.84 -0.20
CA GLU A 202 -16.40 16.68 -0.77
C GLU A 202 -15.49 15.76 -1.61
N LYS A 203 -14.34 16.29 -2.06
CA LYS A 203 -13.37 15.57 -2.89
C LYS A 203 -11.94 15.98 -2.55
N ILE A 204 -11.04 14.99 -2.46
CA ILE A 204 -9.64 15.17 -2.09
C ILE A 204 -8.69 14.77 -3.22
N GLY A 205 -7.45 15.27 -3.18
CA GLY A 205 -6.42 15.04 -4.18
C GLY A 205 -6.44 16.06 -5.33
N ILE A 206 -5.64 15.79 -6.37
CA ILE A 206 -5.50 16.67 -7.53
C ILE A 206 -5.76 15.91 -8.84
N GLU A 207 -6.01 16.67 -9.90
CA GLU A 207 -5.95 16.16 -11.27
C GLU A 207 -4.51 15.87 -11.66
N GLU A 208 -4.19 14.60 -11.91
CA GLU A 208 -2.81 14.15 -12.18
C GLU A 208 -2.40 14.27 -13.65
N ASP A 209 -3.26 14.82 -14.53
CA ASP A 209 -3.01 14.96 -15.97
C ASP A 209 -1.75 15.80 -16.28
N GLY A 210 -1.37 16.73 -15.39
CA GLY A 210 -0.13 17.50 -15.50
C GLY A 210 1.13 16.73 -15.06
N LEU A 211 1.00 15.52 -14.55
CA LEU A 211 2.12 14.69 -14.07
C LEU A 211 2.56 13.63 -15.09
N VAL A 212 1.99 13.67 -16.30
CA VAL A 212 2.26 12.73 -17.39
C VAL A 212 2.64 13.49 -18.66
N ILE A 213 3.42 12.87 -19.54
CA ILE A 213 3.89 13.48 -20.80
C ILE A 213 2.72 13.90 -21.70
N GLY A 214 1.59 13.20 -21.63
CA GLY A 214 0.38 13.58 -22.33
C GLY A 214 -0.74 12.55 -22.18
N ARG A 215 -1.68 12.54 -23.12
CA ARG A 215 -2.79 11.58 -23.16
C ARG A 215 -2.59 10.53 -24.27
N GLY A 216 -3.36 9.44 -24.23
CA GLY A 216 -3.31 8.39 -25.26
C GLY A 216 -1.95 7.69 -25.33
N ARG A 217 -1.31 7.71 -26.51
CA ARG A 217 0.01 7.07 -26.75
C ARG A 217 1.15 7.64 -25.89
N PHE A 218 0.96 8.80 -25.27
CA PHE A 218 1.92 9.48 -24.39
C PHE A 218 1.51 9.46 -22.91
N GLY A 219 0.39 8.81 -22.56
CA GLY A 219 -0.13 8.77 -21.19
C GLY A 219 0.42 7.62 -20.35
N VAL A 220 -0.17 7.44 -19.15
CA VAL A 220 0.25 6.44 -18.14
C VAL A 220 0.33 5.02 -18.71
N ASN A 221 -0.45 4.73 -19.75
CA ASN A 221 -0.53 3.42 -20.38
C ASN A 221 0.11 3.40 -21.78
N ALA A 222 1.11 4.24 -22.01
CA ALA A 222 1.86 4.22 -23.27
C ALA A 222 2.46 2.82 -23.50
N ARG A 223 2.21 2.23 -24.67
CA ARG A 223 2.85 0.96 -25.10
C ARG A 223 4.38 1.06 -25.10
N ASN A 224 4.91 2.28 -25.21
CA ASN A 224 6.33 2.53 -25.11
C ASN A 224 6.77 2.49 -23.63
N TRP A 225 7.61 1.51 -23.30
CA TRP A 225 8.12 1.28 -21.95
C TRP A 225 8.77 2.52 -21.33
N PHE A 226 9.49 3.33 -22.13
CA PHE A 226 10.20 4.51 -21.65
C PHE A 226 9.23 5.64 -21.29
N ILE A 227 8.22 5.88 -22.12
CA ILE A 227 7.17 6.87 -21.82
C ILE A 227 6.42 6.48 -20.55
N ASN A 228 6.09 5.20 -20.40
CA ASN A 228 5.44 4.68 -19.20
C ASN A 228 6.32 4.84 -17.95
N LEU A 229 7.62 4.52 -18.07
CA LEU A 229 8.60 4.75 -17.01
C LEU A 229 8.64 6.23 -16.59
N VAL A 230 8.75 7.16 -17.55
CA VAL A 230 8.78 8.59 -17.26
C VAL A 230 7.50 9.02 -16.55
N ASN A 231 6.33 8.63 -17.04
CA ASN A 231 5.04 8.98 -16.44
C ASN A 231 4.88 8.43 -15.01
N THR A 232 5.29 7.17 -14.79
CA THR A 232 5.20 6.52 -13.48
C THR A 232 6.14 7.19 -12.47
N VAL A 233 7.41 7.37 -12.84
CA VAL A 233 8.40 8.03 -11.98
C VAL A 233 8.00 9.46 -11.68
N SER A 234 7.54 10.22 -12.68
CA SER A 234 7.14 11.62 -12.49
C SER A 234 6.04 11.79 -11.44
N ARG A 235 5.05 10.89 -11.43
CA ARG A 235 3.97 10.91 -10.43
C ARG A 235 4.47 10.58 -9.03
N VAL A 236 5.27 9.52 -8.89
CA VAL A 236 5.87 9.14 -7.60
C VAL A 236 6.70 10.29 -7.04
N GLU A 237 7.51 10.91 -7.90
CA GLU A 237 8.45 11.96 -7.54
C GLU A 237 7.76 13.28 -7.22
N TYR A 238 6.66 13.60 -7.91
CA TYR A 238 5.82 14.71 -7.52
C TYR A 238 5.31 14.56 -6.07
N TYR A 239 4.73 13.42 -5.71
CA TYR A 239 4.25 13.19 -4.35
C TYR A 239 5.39 13.15 -3.32
N ALA A 240 6.54 12.53 -3.67
CA ALA A 240 7.74 12.55 -2.83
C ALA A 240 8.27 13.97 -2.59
N TRP A 241 8.20 14.83 -3.61
CA TRP A 241 8.56 16.22 -3.51
C TRP A 241 7.63 17.00 -2.58
N GLN A 242 6.31 16.79 -2.64
CA GLN A 242 5.39 17.36 -1.65
C GLN A 242 5.71 16.89 -0.22
N MET A 243 6.01 15.58 -0.10
CA MET A 243 6.70 14.93 1.01
C MET A 243 7.76 15.83 1.66
N ASN A 244 8.74 16.17 0.84
CA ASN A 244 9.92 16.94 1.22
C ASN A 244 9.63 18.42 1.51
N ARG A 245 8.61 19.00 0.88
CA ARG A 245 8.17 20.38 1.18
C ARG A 245 7.59 20.46 2.60
N MET A 246 6.64 19.56 2.91
CA MET A 246 6.02 19.52 4.23
C MET A 246 7.03 19.24 5.33
N SER A 247 8.02 18.37 5.08
CA SER A 247 9.09 18.10 6.04
C SER A 247 9.99 19.33 6.34
N ARG A 248 9.86 20.41 5.56
CA ARG A 248 10.58 21.68 5.72
C ARG A 248 9.65 22.83 6.19
N GLY A 249 8.42 22.51 6.61
CA GLY A 249 7.43 23.51 7.02
C GLY A 249 6.80 24.30 5.85
N LEU A 250 6.98 23.83 4.60
CA LEU A 250 6.38 24.46 3.44
C LEU A 250 5.06 23.77 3.08
N MET A 251 4.05 24.56 2.69
CA MET A 251 2.79 24.03 2.18
C MET A 251 3.01 23.25 0.87
N PRO A 252 2.22 22.18 0.62
CA PRO A 252 2.21 21.51 -0.67
C PRO A 252 1.84 22.47 -1.80
N GLN A 253 2.32 22.17 -3.00
CA GLN A 253 1.97 22.90 -4.21
C GLN A 253 1.05 22.04 -5.08
N THR A 254 -0.23 22.36 -5.07
CA THR A 254 -1.30 21.63 -5.80
C THR A 254 -1.33 21.94 -7.29
N ASP A 255 -0.69 23.03 -7.73
CA ASP A 255 -0.57 23.37 -9.15
C ASP A 255 0.36 22.40 -9.87
N ALA A 256 -0.20 21.32 -10.39
CA ALA A 256 0.49 20.39 -11.27
C ALA A 256 0.76 21.05 -12.62
N ARG A 257 1.91 21.73 -12.75
CA ARG A 257 2.41 22.19 -14.06
C ARG A 257 2.77 20.97 -14.90
N ASN A 258 2.43 20.99 -16.19
CA ASN A 258 2.75 19.92 -17.12
C ASN A 258 4.27 19.81 -17.32
N ASN A 259 4.93 19.04 -16.44
CA ASN A 259 6.38 18.97 -16.35
C ASN A 259 6.85 17.56 -15.95
N ALA A 260 6.21 16.52 -16.48
CA ALA A 260 6.62 15.13 -16.25
C ALA A 260 8.11 14.94 -16.55
N VAL A 261 8.60 15.47 -17.67
CA VAL A 261 10.04 15.42 -18.01
C VAL A 261 10.89 16.10 -16.93
N GLY A 262 10.49 17.26 -16.41
CA GLY A 262 11.23 17.93 -15.34
C GLY A 262 11.24 17.16 -14.02
N TYR A 263 10.12 16.55 -13.62
CA TYR A 263 10.08 15.68 -12.44
C TYR A 263 10.98 14.45 -12.63
N PHE A 264 10.99 13.86 -13.82
CA PHE A 264 11.87 12.75 -14.16
C PHE A 264 13.36 13.14 -14.15
N LEU A 265 13.71 14.31 -14.71
CA LEU A 265 15.08 14.83 -14.66
C LEU A 265 15.51 15.17 -13.23
N TRP A 266 14.59 15.70 -12.42
CA TRP A 266 14.82 15.96 -11.01
C TRP A 266 15.13 14.65 -10.25
N TYR A 267 14.36 13.59 -10.50
CA TYR A 267 14.63 12.25 -9.96
C TYR A 267 16.02 11.73 -10.34
N LEU A 268 16.39 11.81 -11.62
CA LEU A 268 17.71 11.36 -12.07
C LEU A 268 18.83 12.08 -11.30
N ASN A 269 18.72 13.40 -11.16
CA ASN A 269 19.70 14.23 -10.46
C ASN A 269 19.76 13.93 -8.96
N ARG A 270 18.61 13.82 -8.28
CA ARG A 270 18.55 13.69 -6.82
C ARG A 270 18.64 12.27 -6.30
N THR A 271 18.21 11.28 -7.07
CA THR A 271 18.14 9.90 -6.58
C THR A 271 19.22 9.06 -7.25
N THR A 272 19.23 9.01 -8.58
CA THR A 272 20.14 8.14 -9.33
C THR A 272 21.60 8.61 -9.27
N PHE A 273 21.87 9.86 -9.65
CA PHE A 273 23.24 10.39 -9.71
C PHE A 273 23.84 10.61 -8.32
N LEU A 274 23.04 11.03 -7.32
CA LEU A 274 23.51 11.09 -5.93
C LEU A 274 23.81 9.69 -5.35
N GLY A 275 22.99 8.69 -5.67
CA GLY A 275 23.25 7.30 -5.27
C GLY A 275 24.55 6.75 -5.87
N LEU A 276 24.78 7.00 -7.16
CA LEU A 276 26.03 6.66 -7.85
C LEU A 276 27.23 7.36 -7.20
N ARG A 277 27.15 8.67 -6.97
CA ARG A 277 28.21 9.44 -6.29
C ARG A 277 28.56 8.87 -4.92
N ARG A 278 27.56 8.54 -4.10
CA ARG A 278 27.78 7.91 -2.78
C ARG A 278 28.42 6.52 -2.90
N LYS A 279 28.07 5.75 -3.92
CA LYS A 279 28.63 4.42 -4.18
C LYS A 279 30.10 4.50 -4.62
N PHE A 280 30.46 5.49 -5.43
CA PHE A 280 31.84 5.73 -5.84
C PHE A 280 32.70 6.32 -4.72
N ALA A 281 32.16 7.25 -3.91
CA ALA A 281 32.85 7.82 -2.74
C ALA A 281 33.11 6.82 -1.60
N ARG A 282 32.38 5.69 -1.56
CA ARG A 282 32.64 4.58 -0.62
C ARG A 282 33.72 3.59 -1.10
N LYS A 283 34.14 3.71 -2.37
CA LYS A 283 35.15 2.83 -2.99
C LYS A 283 36.53 3.50 -3.13
N SER A 284 36.65 4.78 -2.75
CA SER A 284 37.90 5.54 -2.58
C SER A 284 38.26 5.62 -1.10
#